data_AF-A0A949LM40-F1
#
_entry.id   AF-A0A949LM40-F1
#
_cell.length_a   1.000
_cell.length_b   1.000
_cell.length_c   1.000
_cell.angle_alpha   90.00
_cell.angle_beta   90.00
_cell.angle_gamma   90.00
#
_symmetry.space_group_name_H-M   'P 1'
#
loop_
_entity.id
_entity.type
_entity.pdbx_description
1 polymer ?
#
loop_
_entity_poly.entity_id
_entity_poly.type
_entity_poly.pdbx_seq_one_letter_code
_entity_poly.pdbx_strand_id
1 'polypeptide(L)'
;GGAIAITRDWEPYVRWDRDQGYGELGGYAGDGMTMTYLAGKVMAAEVLDTPSKIRELRFVNRRSRNWEFEPIRYLAINALIKLTDLSDLEERVTNKPSQIKRIIEPLTLR
;
A
#
# COMPACT_ATOMS: atom_id res chain seq x y z
N GLY A 1 -9.66 13.62 -1.68
CA GLY A 1 -9.93 12.18 -1.87
C GLY A 1 -10.44 11.58 -0.57
N GLY A 2 -11.20 10.50 -0.63
CA GLY A 2 -11.58 9.74 0.56
C GLY A 2 -10.40 8.99 1.18
N ALA A 3 -10.59 8.42 2.37
CA ALA A 3 -9.57 7.58 2.99
C ALA A 3 -9.30 6.34 2.13
N ILE A 4 -8.02 5.98 1.98
CA ILE A 4 -7.58 4.79 1.25
C ILE A 4 -6.85 3.83 2.19
N ALA A 5 -7.06 2.54 2.01
CA ALA A 5 -6.34 1.48 2.72
C ALA A 5 -5.25 0.91 1.81
N ILE A 6 -4.00 1.01 2.25
CA ILE A 6 -2.81 0.58 1.50
C ILE A 6 -1.99 -0.37 2.38
N THR A 7 -1.55 -1.48 1.80
CA THR A 7 -0.56 -2.39 2.40
C THR A 7 0.85 -1.84 2.22
N ARG A 8 1.81 -2.36 2.98
CA ARG A 8 3.21 -1.91 2.90
C ARG A 8 3.82 -2.05 1.51
N ASP A 9 3.49 -3.13 0.80
CA ASP A 9 3.99 -3.43 -0.54
C ASP A 9 3.07 -2.94 -1.66
N TRP A 10 2.06 -2.12 -1.34
CA TRP A 10 1.11 -1.56 -2.31
C TRP A 10 0.31 -2.62 -3.10
N GLU A 11 0.26 -3.85 -2.58
CA GLU A 11 -0.49 -4.95 -3.18
C GLU A 11 -1.81 -5.20 -2.44
N PRO A 12 -2.90 -5.52 -3.15
CA PRO A 12 -4.12 -6.00 -2.51
C PRO A 12 -3.87 -7.34 -1.81
N TYR A 13 -4.82 -7.78 -0.98
CA TYR A 13 -4.74 -9.11 -0.36
C TYR A 13 -6.11 -9.77 -0.19
N VAL A 14 -6.11 -11.10 -0.16
CA VAL A 14 -7.20 -11.97 0.30
C VAL A 14 -6.60 -13.02 1.20
N ARG A 15 -7.11 -13.19 2.42
CA ARG A 15 -6.64 -14.17 3.40
C ARG A 15 -7.82 -14.96 3.95
N TRP A 16 -7.72 -16.28 3.91
CA TRP A 16 -8.72 -17.17 4.50
C TRP A 16 -8.03 -18.12 5.48
N ASP A 17 -8.42 -18.04 6.75
CA ASP A 17 -8.02 -18.98 7.79
C ASP A 17 -9.14 -20.02 7.95
N ARG A 18 -8.88 -21.23 7.47
CA ARG A 18 -9.84 -22.34 7.53
C ARG A 18 -10.06 -22.85 8.96
N ASP A 19 -9.02 -22.83 9.79
CA ASP A 19 -9.08 -23.37 11.14
C ASP A 19 -9.89 -22.43 12.04
N GLN A 20 -9.77 -21.11 11.82
CA GLN A 20 -10.52 -20.09 12.55
C GLN A 20 -11.87 -19.72 11.91
N GLY A 21 -12.09 -20.09 10.64
CA GLY A 21 -13.26 -19.67 9.87
C GLY A 21 -13.30 -18.16 9.65
N TYR A 22 -12.13 -17.52 9.54
CA TYR A 22 -11.99 -16.07 9.47
C TYR A 22 -11.35 -15.63 8.15
N GLY A 23 -11.92 -14.58 7.54
CA GLY A 23 -11.48 -14.08 6.25
C GLY A 23 -11.28 -12.56 6.24
N GLU A 24 -10.23 -12.12 5.56
CA GLU A 24 -9.92 -10.71 5.35
C GLU A 24 -9.59 -10.45 3.89
N LEU A 25 -9.95 -9.27 3.39
CA LEU A 25 -9.65 -8.82 2.04
C LEU A 25 -9.59 -7.30 2.01
N GLY A 26 -8.65 -6.73 1.26
CA GLY A 26 -8.48 -5.28 1.21
C GLY A 26 -7.17 -4.81 0.59
N GLY A 27 -6.76 -3.59 0.93
CA GLY A 27 -5.48 -3.01 0.48
C GLY A 27 -5.47 -2.56 -0.98
N TYR A 28 -6.62 -2.13 -1.52
CA TYR A 28 -6.80 -1.93 -2.97
C TYR A 28 -6.09 -0.73 -3.58
N ALA A 29 -5.40 0.10 -2.78
CA ALA A 29 -4.52 1.19 -3.24
C ALA A 29 -5.10 2.15 -4.32
N GLY A 30 -6.43 2.23 -4.45
CA GLY A 30 -7.12 3.07 -5.44
C GLY A 30 -8.06 2.30 -6.37
N ASP A 31 -7.82 1.00 -6.60
CA ASP A 31 -8.61 0.15 -7.52
C ASP A 31 -9.80 -0.54 -6.82
N GLY A 32 -10.51 0.22 -5.97
CA GLY A 32 -11.48 -0.34 -5.03
C GLY A 32 -12.58 -1.18 -5.68
N MET A 33 -13.19 -0.73 -6.78
CA MET A 33 -14.33 -1.43 -7.38
C MET A 33 -13.94 -2.76 -8.02
N THR A 34 -12.99 -2.75 -8.93
CA THR A 34 -12.54 -3.95 -9.65
C THR A 34 -11.92 -4.96 -8.68
N MET A 35 -11.09 -4.49 -7.74
CA MET A 35 -10.44 -5.40 -6.79
C MET A 35 -11.41 -5.97 -5.77
N THR A 36 -12.43 -5.24 -5.33
CA THR A 36 -13.46 -5.79 -4.43
C THR A 36 -14.21 -6.95 -5.12
N TYR A 37 -14.58 -6.79 -6.39
CA TYR A 37 -15.25 -7.84 -7.15
C TYR A 37 -14.39 -9.11 -7.27
N LEU A 38 -13.12 -8.95 -7.66
CA LEU A 38 -12.20 -10.07 -7.81
C LEU A 38 -11.90 -10.73 -6.45
N ALA A 39 -11.60 -9.93 -5.42
CA ALA A 39 -11.32 -10.41 -4.07
C ALA A 39 -12.51 -11.18 -3.48
N GLY A 40 -13.74 -10.72 -3.71
CA GLY A 40 -14.96 -11.41 -3.29
C GLY A 40 -15.10 -12.78 -3.94
N LYS A 41 -14.82 -12.90 -5.24
CA LYS A 41 -14.81 -14.21 -5.94
C LYS A 41 -13.75 -15.15 -5.40
N VAL A 42 -12.55 -14.64 -5.14
CA VAL A 42 -11.47 -15.43 -4.54
C VAL A 42 -11.88 -15.90 -3.15
N MET A 43 -12.40 -15.01 -2.30
CA MET A 43 -12.84 -15.36 -0.96
C MET A 43 -13.93 -16.43 -0.98
N ALA A 44 -14.94 -16.29 -1.86
CA ALA A 44 -15.96 -17.33 -2.03
C ALA A 44 -15.35 -18.68 -2.45
N ALA A 45 -14.37 -18.68 -3.35
CA ALA A 45 -13.68 -19.89 -3.76
C ALA A 45 -12.82 -20.52 -2.64
N GLU A 46 -12.19 -19.70 -1.78
CA GLU A 46 -11.45 -20.17 -0.59
C GLU A 46 -12.38 -20.77 0.47
N VAL A 47 -13.51 -20.10 0.74
CA VAL A 47 -14.52 -20.56 1.72
C VAL A 47 -15.18 -21.86 1.28
N LEU A 48 -15.57 -21.97 0.00
CA LEU A 48 -16.21 -23.16 -0.56
C LEU A 48 -15.22 -24.26 -0.95
N ASP A 49 -13.93 -24.02 -0.76
CA ASP A 49 -12.84 -24.88 -1.22
C ASP A 49 -12.94 -25.32 -2.69
N THR A 50 -13.44 -24.44 -3.55
CA THR A 50 -13.67 -24.76 -4.95
C THR A 50 -12.35 -24.62 -5.73
N PRO A 51 -11.93 -25.63 -6.52
CA PRO A 51 -10.76 -25.51 -7.38
C PRO A 51 -10.98 -24.40 -8.41
N SER A 52 -10.10 -23.39 -8.44
CA SER A 52 -10.20 -22.26 -9.36
C SER A 52 -8.88 -21.53 -9.54
N LYS A 53 -8.56 -21.17 -10.79
CA LYS A 53 -7.34 -20.43 -11.13
C LYS A 53 -7.21 -19.08 -10.42
N ILE A 54 -8.32 -18.48 -10.00
CA ILE A 54 -8.29 -17.20 -9.28
C ILE A 54 -7.71 -17.33 -7.86
N ARG A 55 -7.73 -18.54 -7.27
CA ARG A 55 -7.11 -18.83 -5.96
C ARG A 55 -5.58 -18.84 -6.03
N GLU A 56 -5.01 -19.00 -7.23
CA GLU A 56 -3.57 -19.02 -7.48
C GLU A 56 -2.98 -17.63 -7.76
N LEU A 57 -3.82 -16.58 -7.73
CA LEU A 57 -3.33 -15.22 -7.93
C LEU A 57 -2.36 -14.82 -6.80
N ARG A 58 -1.32 -14.07 -7.15
CA ARG A 58 -0.18 -13.74 -6.27
C ARG A 58 -0.54 -13.09 -4.94
N PHE A 59 -1.68 -12.39 -4.87
CA PHE A 59 -2.14 -11.69 -3.67
C PHE A 59 -3.01 -12.55 -2.75
N VAL A 60 -3.33 -13.80 -3.13
CA VAL A 60 -4.16 -14.72 -2.36
C VAL A 60 -3.29 -15.46 -1.35
N ASN A 61 -3.71 -15.43 -0.08
CA ASN A 61 -3.04 -16.01 1.08
C ASN A 61 -1.56 -15.60 1.24
N ARG A 62 -1.14 -14.51 0.58
CA ARG A 62 0.17 -13.90 0.77
C ARG A 62 0.11 -12.87 1.89
N ARG A 63 1.14 -12.88 2.73
CA ARG A 63 1.30 -11.89 3.80
C ARG A 63 2.23 -10.77 3.35
N SER A 64 1.72 -9.54 3.37
CA SER A 64 2.56 -8.34 3.25
C SER A 64 3.48 -8.23 4.48
N ARG A 65 4.66 -7.64 4.29
CA ARG A 65 5.59 -7.40 5.41
C ARG A 65 4.97 -6.38 6.37
N ASN A 66 5.28 -6.50 7.65
CA ASN A 66 4.90 -5.50 8.63
C ASN A 66 5.54 -4.15 8.29
N TRP A 67 4.81 -3.06 8.56
CA TRP A 67 5.33 -1.70 8.54
C TRP A 67 6.55 -1.55 9.46
N GLU A 68 7.39 -0.56 9.19
CA GLU A 68 8.49 -0.24 10.10
C GLU A 68 7.94 0.05 11.51
N PHE A 69 8.77 -0.23 12.50
CA PHE A 69 8.43 -0.02 13.90
C PHE A 69 8.16 1.46 14.23
N GLU A 70 7.22 1.72 15.13
CA GLU A 70 6.94 3.07 15.62
C GLU A 70 7.90 3.48 16.75
N PRO A 71 8.47 4.69 16.76
CA PRO A 71 8.04 5.87 16.00
C PRO A 71 8.82 6.13 14.70
N ILE A 72 9.68 5.20 14.25
CA ILE A 72 10.58 5.43 13.12
C ILE A 72 9.79 5.74 11.85
N ARG A 73 8.74 4.96 11.57
CA ARG A 73 7.87 5.17 10.41
C ARG A 73 7.22 6.55 10.43
N TYR A 74 6.61 6.92 11.56
CA TYR A 74 5.97 8.21 11.74
C TYR A 74 6.95 9.38 11.51
N LEU A 75 8.13 9.32 12.14
CA LEU A 75 9.14 10.37 11.98
C LEU A 75 9.63 10.46 10.54
N ALA A 76 9.88 9.32 9.89
CA ALA A 76 10.35 9.27 8.51
C ALA A 76 9.35 9.91 7.53
N ILE A 77 8.06 9.52 7.58
CA ILE A 77 7.05 10.06 6.65
C ILE A 77 6.82 11.56 6.87
N ASN A 78 6.76 12.01 8.13
CA ASN A 78 6.55 13.43 8.42
C ASN A 78 7.77 14.28 8.09
N ALA A 79 8.99 13.75 8.28
CA ALA A 79 10.21 14.44 7.87
C ALA A 79 10.26 14.57 6.34
N LEU A 80 9.93 13.51 5.61
CA LEU A 80 9.90 13.53 4.15
C LEU A 80 8.90 14.55 3.61
N ILE A 81 7.67 14.58 4.14
CA ILE A 81 6.65 15.57 3.76
C ILE A 81 7.17 17.00 3.99
N LYS A 82 7.74 17.29 5.17
CA LYS A 82 8.29 18.62 5.46
C LYS A 82 9.46 19.00 4.56
N LEU A 83 10.33 18.06 4.20
CA LEU A 83 11.45 18.31 3.29
C LEU A 83 10.95 18.61 1.87
N THR A 84 9.88 17.95 1.43
CA THR A 84 9.21 18.27 0.16
C THR A 84 8.63 19.68 0.19
N ASP A 85 7.88 20.04 1.25
CA ASP A 85 7.31 21.40 1.39
C ASP A 85 8.41 22.49 1.39
N LEU A 86 9.54 22.22 2.05
CA LEU A 86 10.70 23.11 2.05
C LEU A 86 11.37 23.22 0.69
N SER A 87 11.42 22.11 -0.07
CA SER A 87 11.95 22.10 -1.44
C SER A 87 11.12 22.99 -2.36
N ASP A 88 9.79 22.90 -2.28
CA ASP A 88 8.88 23.73 -3.07
C ASP A 88 9.01 25.22 -2.70
N LEU A 89 9.21 25.53 -1.40
CA LEU A 89 9.46 26.89 -0.95
C LEU A 89 10.79 27.44 -1.48
N GLU A 90 11.86 26.64 -1.44
CA GLU A 90 13.17 26.99 -2.00
C GLU A 90 13.07 27.28 -3.50
N GLU A 91 12.42 26.39 -4.28
CA GLU A 91 12.21 26.58 -5.72
C GLU A 91 11.42 27.87 -5.99
N ARG A 92 10.35 28.12 -5.23
CA ARG A 92 9.50 29.31 -5.39
C ARG A 92 10.23 30.61 -5.09
N VAL A 93 11.08 30.64 -4.06
CA VAL A 93 11.81 31.85 -3.65
C VAL A 93 13.03 32.10 -4.54
N THR A 94 13.74 31.04 -4.94
CA THR A 94 15.01 31.15 -5.67
C THR A 94 14.84 31.11 -7.19
N ASN A 95 13.69 30.65 -7.71
CA ASN A 95 13.46 30.30 -9.13
C ASN A 95 14.53 29.35 -9.69
N LYS A 96 15.16 28.55 -8.83
CA LYS A 96 16.18 27.56 -9.18
C LYS A 96 15.77 26.19 -8.63
N PRO A 97 16.22 25.08 -9.24
CA PRO A 97 15.98 23.74 -8.69
C PRO A 97 16.47 23.62 -7.25
N SER A 98 15.65 23.02 -6.37
CA SER A 98 15.96 22.90 -4.95
C SER A 98 17.12 21.93 -4.69
N GLN A 99 18.04 22.34 -3.82
CA GLN A 99 19.10 21.44 -3.34
C GLN A 99 18.56 20.38 -2.37
N ILE A 100 17.52 20.73 -1.59
CA ILE A 100 16.83 19.79 -0.70
C ILE A 100 16.19 18.67 -1.53
N LYS A 101 15.51 19.02 -2.62
CA LYS A 101 14.93 18.07 -3.57
C LYS A 101 15.97 17.07 -4.08
N ARG A 102 17.15 17.55 -4.48
CA ARG A 102 18.26 16.70 -4.98
C ARG A 102 18.70 15.64 -3.96
N ILE A 103 18.58 15.92 -2.66
CA ILE A 103 18.97 15.00 -1.59
C ILE A 103 17.87 13.96 -1.34
N ILE A 104 16.59 14.35 -1.40
CA ILE A 104 15.46 13.47 -1.09
C ILE A 104 14.96 12.64 -2.29
N GLU A 105 15.24 13.08 -3.51
CA GLU A 105 14.79 12.44 -4.76
C GLU A 105 15.08 10.92 -4.83
N PRO A 106 16.26 10.41 -4.41
CA PRO A 106 16.54 8.98 -4.40
C PRO A 106 15.67 8.16 -3.42
N LEU A 107 15.04 8.82 -2.44
CA LEU A 107 14.16 8.18 -1.45
C LEU A 107 12.69 8.17 -1.91
N THR A 108 12.31 9.08 -2.80
CA THR A 108 10.94 9.23 -3.31
C THR A 108 10.69 8.52 -4.64
N LEU A 109 11.74 8.31 -5.45
CA LEU A 109 11.64 7.73 -6.79
C LEU A 109 12.45 6.43 -6.89
N ARG A 110 11.73 5.31 -6.76
CA ARG A 110 12.13 3.99 -7.27
C ARG A 110 10.92 3.32 -7.90
#